data_AF-A0A4Q4Y9I3-F1
#
_entry.id   AF-A0A4Q4Y9I3-F1
#
_cell.length_a   1.000
_cell.length_b   1.000
_cell.length_c   1.000
_cell.angle_alpha   90.00
_cell.angle_beta   90.00
_cell.angle_gamma   90.00
#
_symmetry.space_group_name_H-M   'P 1'
#
loop_
_entity.id
_entity.type
_entity.pdbx_description
1 polymer ?
#
loop_
_entity_poly.entity_id
_entity_poly.type
_entity_poly.pdbx_seq_one_letter_code
_entity_poly.pdbx_strand_id
1 'polypeptide(L)'
;MDDTTARLLFRAFSRQLWSLNLSQNKLTDGVIDVDFVTGCFLSPPCRISAHFEKEGKLVLPRDVGSRTYGPLQFIEESEFSSAFTHPERYLADAPFYSMRADEIEYQELSNIRANGLGPLQKDTAGAIKCELLDEALSAVTAAPLLSHSRLQFSGKGLTHLYLNQNRFTSSGIGRLLRSSTDSLEHFECDFCLHTHPLSQHSGNAVWPRVVGLIGSAYLFRPAISSNLRSLRVHHSLITQVPTLIAEGLPVAAARRLAESAFYRNIRRAYPQAFTPDMNPRLSSLALTNIPSRSIGPVVEQLVLFLKLMSSQQKAIRDAWVVFSGHRQPLLSGLRYLRLEMEPGFSDDLSHASSKGEVDFDALLDPGNESFGDGTLSFFEEESGGVTSRKRSGLPICGGSENQFNKPELYADFASGHRLKTWPYSGYDAEYISLTEPNLITSSPVEVWIGTGRIGPHAAVNEYMWNLQDPNLRINIGPATPDHVAAGVPPFSYIFYGAWDAIVFPKDLQSALKASMPPPFRDVATAIKEYRLGTKGTSEHWEGKIELVRTSSV
;
A
#
# COMPACT_ATOMS: atom_id res chain seq x y z
N MET A 1 -16.79 -5.41 -18.95
CA MET A 1 -15.93 -4.73 -19.94
C MET A 1 -14.58 -5.44 -20.03
N ASP A 2 -13.96 -5.45 -21.22
CA ASP A 2 -12.61 -5.97 -21.48
C ASP A 2 -11.61 -4.84 -21.76
N ASP A 3 -10.31 -5.16 -21.89
CA ASP A 3 -9.25 -4.16 -22.06
C ASP A 3 -9.43 -3.32 -23.33
N THR A 4 -9.92 -3.91 -24.41
CA THR A 4 -10.09 -3.21 -25.70
C THR A 4 -11.17 -2.14 -25.61
N THR A 5 -12.31 -2.46 -24.99
CA THR A 5 -13.41 -1.52 -24.76
C THR A 5 -12.98 -0.39 -23.82
N ALA A 6 -12.23 -0.71 -22.76
CA ALA A 6 -11.74 0.30 -21.81
C ALA A 6 -10.82 1.34 -22.49
N ARG A 7 -9.94 0.90 -23.39
CA ARG A 7 -9.08 1.82 -24.18
C ARG A 7 -9.89 2.80 -25.03
N LEU A 8 -11.01 2.36 -25.59
CA LEU A 8 -11.89 3.27 -26.35
C LEU A 8 -12.51 4.35 -25.44
N LEU A 9 -12.90 4.00 -24.21
CA LEU A 9 -13.39 4.97 -23.23
C LEU A 9 -12.30 5.99 -22.86
N PHE A 10 -11.07 5.53 -22.64
CA PHE A 10 -9.95 6.42 -22.30
C PHE A 10 -9.64 7.40 -23.42
N ARG A 11 -9.71 6.95 -24.68
CA ARG A 11 -9.56 7.84 -25.83
C ARG A 11 -10.73 8.82 -25.99
N ALA A 12 -11.95 8.37 -25.71
CA ALA A 12 -13.15 9.20 -25.87
C ALA A 12 -13.23 10.33 -24.82
N PHE A 13 -12.96 10.00 -23.55
CA PHE A 13 -13.13 10.94 -22.45
C PHE A 13 -11.80 11.60 -22.03
N SER A 14 -10.66 10.95 -22.22
CA SER A 14 -9.33 11.49 -21.92
C SER A 14 -9.28 12.20 -20.56
N ARG A 15 -8.88 13.48 -20.53
CA ARG A 15 -8.74 14.30 -19.31
C ARG A 15 -10.03 14.98 -18.85
N GLN A 16 -11.17 14.62 -19.43
CA GLN A 16 -12.48 15.19 -19.07
C GLN A 16 -13.06 14.57 -17.79
N LEU A 17 -12.49 13.44 -17.34
CA LEU A 17 -12.93 12.74 -16.14
C LEU A 17 -11.95 12.98 -15.01
N TRP A 18 -12.50 13.18 -13.82
CA TRP A 18 -11.75 13.28 -12.56
C TRP A 18 -11.96 12.06 -11.67
N SER A 19 -13.13 11.41 -11.75
CA SER A 19 -13.41 10.12 -11.12
C SER A 19 -13.78 9.07 -12.15
N LEU A 20 -13.24 7.86 -11.99
CA LEU A 20 -13.49 6.72 -12.88
C LEU A 20 -13.60 5.41 -12.10
N ASN A 21 -14.78 4.80 -12.17
CA ASN A 21 -15.03 3.49 -11.58
C ASN A 21 -14.99 2.39 -12.66
N LEU A 22 -13.94 1.55 -12.60
CA LEU A 22 -13.74 0.39 -13.47
C LEU A 22 -13.90 -0.93 -12.71
N SER A 23 -14.51 -0.91 -11.53
CA SER A 23 -14.66 -2.10 -10.69
C SER A 23 -15.54 -3.17 -11.36
N GLN A 24 -15.37 -4.43 -10.96
CA GLN A 24 -16.18 -5.57 -11.40
C GLN A 24 -16.13 -5.85 -12.90
N ASN A 25 -14.95 -5.71 -13.50
CA ASN A 25 -14.72 -5.97 -14.92
C ASN A 25 -13.73 -7.13 -15.10
N LYS A 26 -13.34 -7.39 -16.36
CA LYS A 26 -12.35 -8.41 -16.71
C LYS A 26 -11.01 -7.77 -17.09
N LEU A 27 -10.72 -6.61 -16.51
CA LEU A 27 -9.54 -5.83 -16.89
C LEU A 27 -8.27 -6.53 -16.41
N THR A 28 -7.24 -6.45 -17.23
CA THR A 28 -5.91 -6.96 -16.93
C THR A 28 -4.88 -5.84 -17.01
N ASP A 29 -3.62 -6.17 -16.71
CA ASP A 29 -2.50 -5.26 -16.92
C ASP A 29 -2.42 -4.73 -18.36
N GLY A 30 -3.01 -5.43 -19.34
CA GLY A 30 -3.10 -4.96 -20.72
C GLY A 30 -3.78 -3.60 -20.89
N VAL A 31 -4.67 -3.21 -19.96
CA VAL A 31 -5.36 -1.91 -20.02
C VAL A 31 -4.47 -0.71 -19.63
N ILE A 32 -3.39 -0.97 -18.87
CA ILE A 32 -2.44 0.07 -18.43
C ILE A 32 -1.42 0.28 -19.55
N ASP A 33 -1.87 0.93 -20.61
CA ASP A 33 -1.05 1.28 -21.77
C ASP A 33 -0.73 2.78 -21.80
N VAL A 34 -0.01 3.19 -22.84
CA VAL A 34 0.37 4.59 -23.04
C VAL A 34 -0.85 5.47 -23.20
N ASP A 35 -1.92 4.99 -23.84
CA ASP A 35 -3.14 5.77 -24.09
C ASP A 35 -3.87 6.07 -22.78
N PHE A 36 -3.99 5.07 -21.89
CA PHE A 36 -4.56 5.29 -20.56
C PHE A 36 -3.72 6.27 -19.75
N VAL A 37 -2.40 6.04 -19.69
CA VAL A 37 -1.52 6.84 -18.85
C VAL A 37 -1.48 8.31 -19.32
N THR A 38 -1.22 8.53 -20.60
CA THR A 38 -1.05 9.88 -21.15
C THR A 38 -2.38 10.59 -21.40
N GLY A 39 -3.43 9.82 -21.72
CA GLY A 39 -4.74 10.32 -22.04
C GLY A 39 -5.58 10.66 -20.82
N CYS A 40 -5.44 9.93 -19.71
CA CYS A 40 -6.27 10.13 -18.51
C CYS A 40 -5.56 10.86 -17.37
N PHE A 41 -4.22 10.86 -17.32
CA PHE A 41 -3.47 11.62 -16.32
C PHE A 41 -2.84 12.88 -16.92
N LEU A 42 -2.58 13.87 -16.06
CA LEU A 42 -1.86 15.08 -16.42
C LEU A 42 -0.37 14.79 -16.69
N SER A 43 0.24 15.54 -17.58
CA SER A 43 1.69 15.56 -17.79
C SER A 43 2.13 17.01 -17.93
N PRO A 44 3.16 17.50 -17.20
CA PRO A 44 4.25 16.77 -16.54
C PRO A 44 4.10 16.58 -15.01
N PRO A 45 4.73 15.56 -14.40
CA PRO A 45 4.55 15.24 -12.97
C PRO A 45 4.87 16.41 -12.02
N CYS A 46 4.15 16.52 -10.89
CA CYS A 46 4.44 17.49 -9.84
C CYS A 46 5.61 17.03 -8.93
N ARG A 47 6.70 16.55 -9.55
CA ARG A 47 7.86 15.97 -8.86
C ARG A 47 8.95 17.01 -8.68
N ILE A 48 8.74 17.93 -7.76
CA ILE A 48 9.76 18.94 -7.40
C ILE A 48 10.68 18.36 -6.34
N SER A 49 12.00 18.50 -6.50
CA SER A 49 13.00 18.09 -5.48
C SER A 49 12.96 18.93 -4.19
N ALA A 50 12.01 19.87 -4.06
CA ALA A 50 11.85 20.77 -2.93
C ALA A 50 11.58 20.04 -1.60
N HIS A 51 11.08 18.79 -1.65
CA HIS A 51 10.78 17.99 -0.46
C HIS A 51 11.76 16.82 -0.25
N PHE A 52 12.90 16.83 -0.94
CA PHE A 52 13.88 15.73 -0.90
C PHE A 52 14.27 15.34 0.53
N GLU A 53 14.55 16.33 1.39
CA GLU A 53 14.95 16.06 2.77
C GLU A 53 13.86 15.31 3.56
N LYS A 54 12.58 15.61 3.32
CA LYS A 54 11.46 15.01 4.08
C LYS A 54 10.95 13.70 3.48
N GLU A 55 10.93 13.60 2.15
CA GLU A 55 10.21 12.56 1.38
C GLU A 55 11.12 11.66 0.53
N GLY A 56 12.35 12.08 0.27
CA GLY A 56 13.20 11.53 -0.78
C GLY A 56 12.83 12.12 -2.15
N LYS A 57 13.52 11.68 -3.20
CA LYS A 57 13.21 12.09 -4.59
C LYS A 57 13.25 10.89 -5.52
N LEU A 58 12.47 10.96 -6.59
CA LEU A 58 12.57 9.99 -7.68
C LEU A 58 13.72 10.38 -8.60
N VAL A 59 14.58 9.41 -8.88
CA VAL A 59 15.66 9.52 -9.86
C VAL A 59 15.28 8.68 -11.06
N LEU A 60 15.32 9.29 -12.24
CA LEU A 60 15.23 8.59 -13.53
C LEU A 60 16.62 8.70 -14.18
N PRO A 61 17.52 7.71 -13.97
CA PRO A 61 18.89 7.81 -14.45
C PRO A 61 19.00 7.82 -15.98
N ARG A 62 17.97 7.31 -16.66
CA ARG A 62 17.82 7.23 -18.11
C ARG A 62 16.31 7.22 -18.41
N ASP A 63 15.88 7.65 -19.60
CA ASP A 63 14.51 7.45 -20.11
C ASP A 63 14.25 5.96 -20.46
N VAL A 64 14.67 5.05 -19.57
CA VAL A 64 14.46 3.60 -19.69
C VAL A 64 13.11 3.28 -19.06
N GLY A 65 12.28 2.56 -19.81
CA GLY A 65 11.15 1.84 -19.27
C GLY A 65 11.14 0.40 -19.77
N SER A 66 10.41 -0.45 -19.06
CA SER A 66 10.02 -1.76 -19.55
C SER A 66 8.51 -1.82 -19.66
N ARG A 67 8.00 -2.70 -20.54
CA ARG A 67 6.54 -2.90 -20.63
C ARG A 67 5.97 -3.43 -19.31
N THR A 68 6.71 -4.20 -18.53
CA THR A 68 6.23 -4.83 -17.29
C THR A 68 6.32 -3.90 -16.08
N TYR A 69 7.40 -3.11 -15.96
CA TYR A 69 7.61 -2.21 -14.82
C TYR A 69 7.13 -0.77 -15.07
N GLY A 70 7.06 -0.34 -16.33
CA GLY A 70 6.91 1.08 -16.67
C GLY A 70 8.24 1.83 -16.55
N PRO A 71 8.25 3.11 -16.15
CA PRO A 71 9.49 3.88 -16.03
C PRO A 71 10.39 3.27 -14.94
N LEU A 72 11.65 2.99 -15.28
CA LEU A 72 12.63 2.45 -14.33
C LEU A 72 13.16 3.57 -13.43
N GLN A 73 12.38 3.91 -12.41
CA GLN A 73 12.68 4.95 -11.43
C GLN A 73 13.20 4.36 -10.11
N PHE A 74 14.17 5.06 -9.52
CA PHE A 74 14.69 4.80 -8.17
C PHE A 74 14.14 5.83 -7.18
N ILE A 75 14.04 5.45 -5.91
CA ILE A 75 13.89 6.42 -4.82
C ILE A 75 15.27 6.67 -4.24
N GLU A 76 15.75 7.91 -4.34
CA GLU A 76 16.90 8.38 -3.58
C GLU A 76 16.38 8.88 -2.22
N GLU A 77 16.85 8.24 -1.16
CA GLU A 77 16.53 8.61 0.21
C GLU A 77 17.47 9.70 0.71
N SER A 78 16.93 10.62 1.50
CA SER A 78 17.70 11.42 2.46
C SER A 78 17.91 10.64 3.76
N GLU A 79 18.72 11.20 4.66
CA GLU A 79 18.92 10.68 6.02
C GLU A 79 17.59 10.61 6.81
N PHE A 80 16.64 11.50 6.53
CA PHE A 80 15.36 11.56 7.24
C PHE A 80 14.22 10.84 6.53
N SER A 81 14.26 10.74 5.20
CA SER A 81 13.17 10.14 4.43
C SER A 81 13.12 8.63 4.60
N SER A 82 14.28 7.98 4.73
CA SER A 82 14.41 6.54 4.94
C SER A 82 13.92 6.08 6.31
N ALA A 83 14.25 6.85 7.36
CA ALA A 83 13.91 6.53 8.75
C ALA A 83 12.54 7.07 9.19
N PHE A 84 11.94 7.91 8.37
CA PHE A 84 10.67 8.56 8.65
C PHE A 84 10.69 9.60 9.80
N THR A 85 11.79 10.35 9.98
CA THR A 85 12.05 11.14 11.20
C THR A 85 12.17 12.66 11.03
N HIS A 86 11.93 13.20 9.83
CA HIS A 86 12.07 14.65 9.61
C HIS A 86 11.16 15.49 10.53
N PRO A 87 11.65 16.57 11.18
CA PRO A 87 10.85 17.37 12.13
C PRO A 87 9.65 18.06 11.49
N GLU A 88 9.79 18.49 10.23
CA GLU A 88 8.73 19.19 9.48
C GLU A 88 7.83 18.26 8.65
N ARG A 89 7.91 16.96 8.88
CA ARG A 89 7.18 15.92 8.12
C ARG A 89 5.68 16.14 8.05
N TYR A 90 5.11 16.64 9.14
CA TYR A 90 3.67 16.86 9.27
C TYR A 90 3.24 18.25 8.81
N LEU A 91 4.16 19.13 8.39
CA LEU A 91 3.78 20.42 7.82
C LEU A 91 3.09 20.22 6.48
N ALA A 92 1.97 20.92 6.30
CA ALA A 92 1.31 21.00 5.01
C ALA A 92 2.19 21.79 4.02
N ASP A 93 2.06 21.49 2.73
CA ASP A 93 2.83 22.22 1.73
C ASP A 93 2.35 23.68 1.66
N ALA A 94 3.32 24.59 1.52
CA ALA A 94 3.03 26.01 1.41
C ALA A 94 2.19 26.28 0.14
N PRO A 95 1.22 27.21 0.19
CA PRO A 95 0.54 27.66 -1.01
C PRO A 95 1.56 28.25 -1.99
N PHE A 96 1.36 27.99 -3.27
CA PHE A 96 2.19 28.54 -4.32
C PHE A 96 1.85 30.02 -4.53
N TYR A 97 2.84 30.91 -4.45
CA TYR A 97 2.70 32.34 -4.74
C TYR A 97 3.45 32.65 -6.03
N SER A 98 2.78 33.18 -7.06
CA SER A 98 3.43 33.73 -8.25
C SER A 98 3.52 35.26 -8.14
N MET A 99 4.60 35.85 -8.67
CA MET A 99 4.84 37.30 -8.62
C MET A 99 4.09 38.09 -9.70
N ARG A 100 3.39 37.44 -10.63
CA ARG A 100 2.74 38.09 -11.77
C ARG A 100 1.28 37.66 -11.90
N ALA A 101 0.37 38.63 -11.80
CA ALA A 101 -1.07 38.42 -11.98
C ALA A 101 -1.41 37.89 -13.40
N ASP A 102 -0.60 38.27 -14.39
CA ASP A 102 -0.77 37.95 -15.80
C ASP A 102 -0.36 36.50 -16.13
N GLU A 103 0.37 35.83 -15.24
CA GLU A 103 0.77 34.43 -15.40
C GLU A 103 -0.27 33.46 -14.80
N ILE A 104 -1.26 33.95 -14.06
CA ILE A 104 -2.28 33.12 -13.38
C ILE A 104 -3.10 32.32 -14.40
N GLU A 105 -3.51 32.92 -15.53
CA GLU A 105 -4.32 32.23 -16.57
C GLU A 105 -3.55 31.13 -17.32
N TYR A 106 -2.23 31.23 -17.44
CA TYR A 106 -1.39 30.17 -18.03
C TYR A 106 -0.90 29.14 -16.99
N GLN A 107 -0.94 29.49 -15.70
CA GLN A 107 -0.46 28.66 -14.58
C GLN A 107 -1.56 27.85 -13.89
N GLU A 108 -2.85 28.15 -14.11
CA GLU A 108 -3.97 27.25 -13.77
C GLU A 108 -3.83 25.84 -14.43
N LEU A 109 -2.99 25.72 -15.45
CA LEU A 109 -2.57 24.48 -16.12
C LEU A 109 -1.33 23.80 -15.51
N SER A 110 -0.65 24.42 -14.54
CA SER A 110 0.52 23.83 -13.89
C SER A 110 0.05 22.89 -12.77
N ASN A 111 0.56 21.66 -12.76
CA ASN A 111 0.26 20.67 -11.73
C ASN A 111 0.74 21.18 -10.36
N ILE A 112 -0.14 21.81 -9.59
CA ILE A 112 0.15 22.27 -8.23
C ILE A 112 -0.18 21.12 -7.29
N ARG A 113 0.83 20.63 -6.57
CA ARG A 113 0.68 19.67 -5.47
C ARG A 113 -0.34 20.23 -4.49
N ALA A 114 -1.34 19.43 -4.12
CA ALA A 114 -2.33 19.88 -3.15
C ALA A 114 -1.65 20.14 -1.80
N ASN A 115 -2.16 21.05 -0.98
CA ASN A 115 -1.58 21.30 0.35
C ASN A 115 -1.84 20.15 1.36
N GLY A 116 -2.68 19.17 1.01
CA GLY A 116 -3.03 18.04 1.87
C GLY A 116 -4.03 18.36 2.99
N LEU A 117 -4.53 19.60 3.08
CA LEU A 117 -5.42 20.06 4.17
C LEU A 117 -6.91 20.04 3.80
N GLY A 118 -7.23 20.24 2.51
CA GLY A 118 -8.62 20.29 2.05
C GLY A 118 -9.34 18.95 2.21
N PRO A 119 -10.69 18.93 2.32
CA PRO A 119 -11.44 17.68 2.24
C PRO A 119 -11.21 17.03 0.87
N LEU A 120 -11.26 15.69 0.82
CA LEU A 120 -11.25 14.95 -0.44
C LEU A 120 -12.46 15.37 -1.30
N GLN A 121 -12.25 15.56 -2.60
CA GLN A 121 -13.33 15.86 -3.52
C GLN A 121 -14.34 14.70 -3.54
N LYS A 122 -15.63 14.98 -3.35
CA LYS A 122 -16.66 13.94 -3.23
C LYS A 122 -17.19 13.57 -4.61
N ASP A 123 -17.16 12.29 -4.96
CA ASP A 123 -17.61 11.79 -6.28
C ASP A 123 -19.01 11.18 -6.28
N THR A 124 -19.76 11.37 -5.18
CA THR A 124 -21.15 10.92 -5.09
C THR A 124 -22.10 11.88 -5.81
N ALA A 125 -23.14 11.32 -6.43
CA ALA A 125 -24.15 12.11 -7.14
C ALA A 125 -24.80 13.17 -6.23
N GLY A 126 -25.00 12.86 -4.95
CA GLY A 126 -25.54 13.80 -3.97
C GLY A 126 -24.59 14.97 -3.70
N ALA A 127 -23.30 14.72 -3.52
CA ALA A 127 -22.32 15.78 -3.30
C ALA A 127 -22.15 16.66 -4.53
N ILE A 128 -22.08 16.08 -5.72
CA ILE A 128 -22.01 16.83 -6.99
C ILE A 128 -23.27 17.69 -7.16
N LYS A 129 -24.45 17.15 -6.82
CA LYS A 129 -25.69 17.93 -6.86
C LYS A 129 -25.64 19.12 -5.90
N CYS A 130 -25.14 18.94 -4.68
CA CYS A 130 -24.96 20.04 -3.74
C CYS A 130 -23.97 21.09 -4.26
N GLU A 131 -22.82 20.67 -4.80
CA GLU A 131 -21.83 21.58 -5.36
C GLU A 131 -22.37 22.37 -6.56
N LEU A 132 -23.11 21.73 -7.47
CA LEU A 132 -23.75 22.39 -8.61
C LEU A 132 -24.85 23.37 -8.16
N LEU A 133 -25.59 23.04 -7.10
CA LEU A 133 -26.59 23.93 -6.51
C LEU A 133 -25.93 25.15 -5.85
N ASP A 134 -24.84 24.95 -5.10
CA ASP A 134 -24.08 26.02 -4.45
C ASP A 134 -23.48 26.97 -5.49
N GLU A 135 -22.98 26.46 -6.62
CA GLU A 135 -22.49 27.27 -7.73
C GLU A 135 -23.62 28.07 -8.38
N ALA A 136 -24.76 27.43 -8.67
CA ALA A 136 -25.92 28.11 -9.26
C ALA A 136 -26.46 29.23 -8.35
N LEU A 137 -26.47 29.02 -7.02
CA LEU A 137 -26.89 30.03 -6.04
C LEU A 137 -25.88 31.17 -5.89
N SER A 138 -24.59 30.86 -5.99
CA SER A 138 -23.50 31.85 -5.92
C SER A 138 -23.46 32.74 -7.17
N ALA A 139 -23.80 32.20 -8.35
CA ALA A 139 -23.88 32.95 -9.60
C ALA A 139 -25.01 34.01 -9.59
N VAL A 140 -26.08 33.80 -8.82
CA VAL A 140 -27.25 34.69 -8.74
C VAL A 140 -27.03 35.88 -7.80
N THR A 141 -26.05 35.81 -6.88
CA THR A 141 -25.87 36.80 -5.79
C THR A 141 -24.72 37.80 -5.98
N ALA A 142 -24.09 37.82 -7.16
CA ALA A 142 -22.97 38.68 -7.60
C ALA A 142 -22.48 39.76 -6.61
N ALA A 143 -21.48 39.39 -5.79
CA ALA A 143 -20.39 40.29 -5.42
C ALA A 143 -19.10 39.71 -6.03
N PRO A 144 -18.29 40.49 -6.77
CA PRO A 144 -17.10 39.99 -7.46
C PRO A 144 -15.95 39.84 -6.45
N LEU A 145 -16.02 38.79 -5.64
CA LEU A 145 -14.89 38.32 -4.86
C LEU A 145 -14.52 36.94 -5.38
N LEU A 146 -13.50 36.91 -6.25
CA LEU A 146 -12.60 35.77 -6.52
C LEU A 146 -13.24 34.39 -6.30
N SER A 147 -14.36 34.14 -6.97
CA SER A 147 -15.08 32.88 -6.86
C SER A 147 -14.32 31.87 -7.69
N HIS A 148 -13.26 31.33 -7.09
CA HIS A 148 -12.55 30.15 -7.57
C HIS A 148 -13.60 29.05 -7.66
N SER A 149 -14.16 28.84 -8.86
CA SER A 149 -15.16 27.80 -9.08
C SER A 149 -14.51 26.47 -8.68
N ARG A 150 -15.01 25.88 -7.57
CA ARG A 150 -14.56 24.56 -7.09
C ARG A 150 -14.83 23.45 -8.13
N LEU A 151 -15.70 23.74 -9.10
CA LEU A 151 -16.12 22.87 -10.18
C LEU A 151 -15.43 23.16 -11.52
N GLN A 152 -14.26 23.81 -11.52
CA GLN A 152 -13.37 23.75 -12.69
C GLN A 152 -12.87 22.30 -12.87
N PHE A 153 -13.70 21.46 -13.48
CA PHE A 153 -13.37 20.16 -14.08
C PHE A 153 -12.42 20.30 -15.29
N SER A 154 -11.91 21.50 -15.52
CA SER A 154 -10.98 21.83 -16.60
C SER A 154 -9.64 21.11 -16.39
N GLY A 155 -9.51 19.95 -17.04
CA GLY A 155 -8.22 19.43 -17.50
C GLY A 155 -7.37 18.68 -16.47
N LYS A 156 -7.76 18.56 -15.19
CA LYS A 156 -6.93 17.91 -14.15
C LYS A 156 -6.75 16.38 -14.31
N GLY A 157 -7.46 15.75 -15.24
CA GLY A 157 -7.41 14.29 -15.40
C GLY A 157 -7.88 13.53 -14.15
N LEU A 158 -7.59 12.23 -14.12
CA LEU A 158 -8.08 11.35 -13.06
C LEU A 158 -7.40 11.61 -11.72
N THR A 159 -8.23 11.88 -10.70
CA THR A 159 -7.86 11.98 -9.29
C THR A 159 -8.45 10.83 -8.46
N HIS A 160 -9.57 10.25 -8.88
CA HIS A 160 -10.23 9.11 -8.23
C HIS A 160 -10.28 7.91 -9.17
N LEU A 161 -9.76 6.76 -8.71
CA LEU A 161 -9.71 5.55 -9.52
C LEU A 161 -10.11 4.31 -8.71
N TYR A 162 -11.12 3.59 -9.20
CA TYR A 162 -11.63 2.37 -8.58
C TYR A 162 -11.40 1.17 -9.49
N LEU A 163 -10.56 0.21 -9.08
CA LEU A 163 -10.15 -0.95 -9.87
C LEU A 163 -10.57 -2.29 -9.25
N ASN A 164 -11.50 -2.28 -8.30
CA ASN A 164 -11.84 -3.46 -7.51
C ASN A 164 -12.37 -4.63 -8.36
N GLN A 165 -12.16 -5.87 -7.92
CA GLN A 165 -12.66 -7.09 -8.56
C GLN A 165 -12.27 -7.22 -10.06
N ASN A 166 -11.05 -6.83 -10.41
CA ASN A 166 -10.45 -7.06 -11.73
C ASN A 166 -9.33 -8.13 -11.65
N ARG A 167 -8.58 -8.31 -12.74
CA ARG A 167 -7.51 -9.33 -12.85
C ARG A 167 -6.12 -8.70 -12.99
N PHE A 168 -5.88 -7.62 -12.24
CA PHE A 168 -4.58 -6.95 -12.22
C PHE A 168 -3.53 -7.77 -11.46
N THR A 169 -2.28 -7.65 -11.88
CA THR A 169 -1.14 -8.14 -11.10
C THR A 169 -0.58 -7.04 -10.21
N SER A 170 0.16 -7.41 -9.17
CA SER A 170 0.89 -6.45 -8.33
C SER A 170 1.85 -5.58 -9.15
N SER A 171 2.50 -6.16 -10.16
CA SER A 171 3.41 -5.45 -11.07
C SER A 171 2.67 -4.46 -11.97
N GLY A 172 1.49 -4.84 -12.46
CA GLY A 172 0.60 -3.99 -13.24
C GLY A 172 0.15 -2.76 -12.47
N ILE A 173 -0.38 -2.95 -11.25
CA ILE A 173 -0.75 -1.85 -10.36
C ILE A 173 0.46 -0.98 -10.00
N GLY A 174 1.63 -1.60 -9.78
CA GLY A 174 2.86 -0.86 -9.56
C GLY A 174 3.23 0.04 -10.74
N ARG A 175 3.11 -0.48 -11.97
CA ARG A 175 3.35 0.28 -13.19
C ARG A 175 2.35 1.44 -13.32
N LEU A 176 1.08 1.22 -13.00
CA LEU A 176 0.06 2.26 -13.00
C LEU A 176 0.43 3.40 -12.05
N LEU A 177 0.70 3.09 -10.77
CA LEU A 177 1.01 4.11 -9.76
C LEU A 177 2.29 4.90 -10.06
N ARG A 178 3.31 4.25 -10.64
CA ARG A 178 4.52 4.96 -11.11
C ARG A 178 4.23 5.90 -12.28
N SER A 179 3.25 5.55 -13.10
CA SER A 179 2.89 6.25 -14.33
C SER A 179 1.80 7.31 -14.14
N SER A 180 1.00 7.25 -13.08
CA SER A 180 -0.10 8.18 -12.80
C SER A 180 0.36 9.55 -12.26
N THR A 181 1.66 9.85 -12.33
CA THR A 181 2.25 11.18 -12.10
C THR A 181 1.62 11.95 -10.93
N ASP A 182 1.49 11.31 -9.76
CA ASP A 182 1.00 11.89 -8.51
C ASP A 182 -0.41 12.53 -8.49
N SER A 183 -1.23 12.36 -9.54
CA SER A 183 -2.56 13.00 -9.61
C SER A 183 -3.63 12.33 -8.73
N LEU A 184 -3.42 11.07 -8.35
CA LEU A 184 -4.40 10.29 -7.60
C LEU A 184 -4.54 10.79 -6.17
N GLU A 185 -5.75 11.19 -5.80
CA GLU A 185 -6.17 11.51 -4.44
C GLU A 185 -6.86 10.33 -3.75
N HIS A 186 -7.58 9.52 -4.53
CA HIS A 186 -8.28 8.31 -4.08
C HIS A 186 -7.95 7.12 -4.99
N PHE A 187 -7.54 6.01 -4.39
CA PHE A 187 -7.21 4.79 -5.12
C PHE A 187 -7.81 3.56 -4.45
N GLU A 188 -8.52 2.73 -5.22
CA GLU A 188 -9.03 1.45 -4.76
C GLU A 188 -8.56 0.28 -5.63
N CYS A 189 -7.99 -0.73 -4.98
CA CYS A 189 -7.66 -2.01 -5.59
C CYS A 189 -7.61 -3.12 -4.51
N ASP A 190 -8.72 -3.85 -4.38
CA ASP A 190 -8.87 -4.98 -3.46
C ASP A 190 -8.10 -6.24 -3.87
N PHE A 191 -7.93 -6.46 -5.18
CA PHE A 191 -7.37 -7.68 -5.73
C PHE A 191 -6.14 -7.42 -6.61
N CYS A 192 -5.00 -7.95 -6.18
CA CYS A 192 -3.75 -7.94 -6.94
C CYS A 192 -3.14 -9.34 -6.97
N LEU A 193 -2.97 -9.92 -8.15
CA LEU A 193 -2.31 -11.21 -8.29
C LEU A 193 -0.78 -11.05 -8.22
N HIS A 194 -0.15 -11.76 -7.29
CA HIS A 194 1.29 -11.93 -7.24
C HIS A 194 1.64 -13.24 -7.96
N THR A 195 2.25 -13.11 -9.13
CA THR A 195 2.42 -14.24 -10.07
C THR A 195 3.72 -14.98 -9.81
N HIS A 196 3.67 -16.32 -9.72
CA HIS A 196 4.89 -17.12 -9.67
C HIS A 196 5.64 -17.01 -11.02
N PRO A 197 6.94 -16.66 -11.03
CA PRO A 197 7.72 -16.43 -12.26
C PRO A 197 7.69 -17.61 -13.25
N LEU A 198 7.70 -18.84 -12.75
CA LEU A 198 7.66 -20.08 -13.55
C LEU A 198 6.25 -20.62 -13.88
N SER A 199 5.16 -19.97 -13.44
CA SER A 199 3.79 -20.48 -13.64
C SER A 199 3.38 -20.57 -15.11
N GLN A 200 4.12 -19.96 -16.03
CA GLN A 200 3.85 -20.01 -17.47
C GLN A 200 4.46 -21.25 -18.15
N HIS A 201 5.34 -22.00 -17.46
CA HIS A 201 6.20 -23.01 -18.11
C HIS A 201 6.28 -24.38 -17.42
N SER A 202 5.72 -24.59 -16.21
CA SER A 202 5.77 -25.90 -15.55
C SER A 202 4.44 -26.66 -15.61
N GLY A 203 4.42 -27.77 -16.34
CA GLY A 203 3.22 -28.56 -16.62
C GLY A 203 2.67 -29.40 -15.46
N ASN A 204 3.32 -29.45 -14.28
CA ASN A 204 3.01 -30.48 -13.27
C ASN A 204 2.79 -30.00 -11.82
N ALA A 205 2.93 -28.71 -11.50
CA ALA A 205 2.64 -28.21 -10.14
C ALA A 205 1.69 -27.01 -10.21
N VAL A 206 0.43 -27.24 -9.84
CA VAL A 206 -0.57 -26.18 -9.68
C VAL A 206 -0.23 -25.39 -8.42
N TRP A 207 0.50 -24.29 -8.57
CA TRP A 207 0.79 -23.38 -7.48
C TRP A 207 -0.48 -22.65 -7.05
N PRO A 208 -0.66 -22.38 -5.73
CA PRO A 208 -1.73 -21.49 -5.29
C PRO A 208 -1.53 -20.10 -5.90
N ARG A 209 -2.64 -19.48 -6.30
CA ARG A 209 -2.66 -18.07 -6.67
C ARG A 209 -2.46 -17.25 -5.41
N VAL A 210 -1.41 -16.44 -5.40
CA VAL A 210 -1.07 -15.54 -4.28
C VAL A 210 -1.68 -14.19 -4.58
N VAL A 211 -2.55 -13.71 -3.69
CA VAL A 211 -3.22 -12.43 -3.81
C VAL A 211 -2.69 -11.50 -2.73
N GLY A 212 -2.29 -10.31 -3.17
CA GLY A 212 -1.81 -9.26 -2.28
C GLY A 212 -0.89 -8.27 -2.97
N LEU A 213 -0.75 -7.12 -2.33
CA LEU A 213 0.13 -6.04 -2.75
C LEU A 213 1.46 -6.08 -1.96
N ILE A 214 2.23 -7.13 -2.22
CA ILE A 214 3.50 -7.42 -1.52
C ILE A 214 4.63 -6.52 -2.06
N GLY A 215 5.54 -6.06 -1.19
CA GLY A 215 6.76 -5.33 -1.59
C GLY A 215 6.51 -3.99 -2.28
N SER A 216 5.32 -3.43 -2.10
CA SER A 216 4.80 -2.30 -2.87
C SER A 216 4.48 -1.09 -1.99
N ALA A 217 4.81 -1.14 -0.69
CA ALA A 217 4.54 -0.06 0.27
C ALA A 217 5.15 1.27 -0.17
N TYR A 218 6.34 1.22 -0.79
CA TYR A 218 7.04 2.39 -1.30
C TYR A 218 6.24 3.20 -2.35
N LEU A 219 5.30 2.57 -3.07
CA LEU A 219 4.49 3.23 -4.09
C LEU A 219 3.53 4.26 -3.51
N PHE A 220 3.15 4.11 -2.25
CA PHE A 220 2.23 5.03 -1.58
C PHE A 220 2.95 6.17 -0.88
N ARG A 221 4.27 6.23 -0.94
CA ARG A 221 5.04 7.34 -0.40
C ARG A 221 4.77 8.61 -1.19
N PRO A 222 4.84 9.80 -0.58
CA PRO A 222 4.60 11.05 -1.29
C PRO A 222 5.53 11.30 -2.48
N ALA A 223 6.73 10.70 -2.49
CA ALA A 223 7.64 10.75 -3.64
C ALA A 223 7.01 10.17 -4.93
N ILE A 224 6.06 9.24 -4.81
CA ILE A 224 5.32 8.63 -5.94
C ILE A 224 3.86 9.09 -5.95
N SER A 225 3.19 9.04 -4.80
CA SER A 225 1.77 9.30 -4.61
C SER A 225 1.56 10.55 -3.73
N SER A 226 1.96 11.71 -4.24
CA SER A 226 2.05 12.95 -3.46
C SER A 226 0.68 13.52 -3.04
N ASN A 227 -0.38 13.27 -3.83
CA ASN A 227 -1.73 13.77 -3.54
C ASN A 227 -2.66 12.72 -2.92
N LEU A 228 -2.20 11.49 -2.70
CA LEU A 228 -3.02 10.41 -2.18
C LEU A 228 -3.46 10.69 -0.74
N ARG A 229 -4.78 10.65 -0.50
CA ARG A 229 -5.42 10.91 0.80
C ARG A 229 -6.29 9.75 1.27
N SER A 230 -6.84 8.98 0.34
CA SER A 230 -7.70 7.85 0.63
C SER A 230 -7.27 6.62 -0.16
N LEU A 231 -7.12 5.49 0.54
CA LEU A 231 -6.59 4.26 -0.01
C LEU A 231 -7.45 3.07 0.41
N ARG A 232 -7.91 2.26 -0.54
CA ARG A 232 -8.54 0.96 -0.26
C ARG A 232 -7.77 -0.15 -0.96
N VAL A 233 -7.17 -1.04 -0.20
CA VAL A 233 -6.19 -2.03 -0.71
C VAL A 233 -6.24 -3.34 0.05
N HIS A 234 -5.64 -4.38 -0.52
CA HIS A 234 -5.48 -5.68 0.14
C HIS A 234 -4.69 -5.56 1.46
N HIS A 235 -5.14 -6.24 2.52
CA HIS A 235 -4.55 -6.16 3.86
C HIS A 235 -3.06 -6.53 3.92
N SER A 236 -2.57 -7.33 2.96
CA SER A 236 -1.17 -7.74 2.84
C SER A 236 -0.19 -6.57 2.75
N LEU A 237 -0.65 -5.37 2.35
CA LEU A 237 0.18 -4.17 2.33
C LEU A 237 0.75 -3.84 3.73
N ILE A 238 -0.02 -4.15 4.78
CA ILE A 238 0.36 -3.94 6.18
C ILE A 238 0.74 -5.26 6.84
N THR A 239 -0.07 -6.29 6.68
CA THR A 239 0.15 -7.53 7.41
C THR A 239 1.26 -8.39 6.82
N GLN A 240 1.70 -8.12 5.58
CA GLN A 240 2.65 -8.94 4.83
C GLN A 240 2.22 -10.42 4.69
N VAL A 241 0.95 -10.71 4.96
CA VAL A 241 0.31 -12.02 4.80
C VAL A 241 -0.55 -11.95 3.54
N PRO A 242 -0.35 -12.83 2.56
CA PRO A 242 -1.17 -12.86 1.35
C PRO A 242 -2.44 -13.69 1.56
N THR A 243 -3.38 -13.54 0.63
CA THR A 243 -4.51 -14.45 0.50
C THR A 243 -4.15 -15.53 -0.53
N LEU A 244 -4.30 -16.81 -0.17
CA LEU A 244 -3.98 -17.94 -1.06
C LEU A 244 -5.26 -18.54 -1.63
N ILE A 245 -5.32 -18.68 -2.96
CA ILE A 245 -6.45 -19.29 -3.68
C ILE A 245 -5.94 -20.47 -4.48
N ALA A 246 -6.37 -21.68 -4.14
CA ALA A 246 -6.04 -22.91 -4.87
C ALA A 246 -7.24 -23.85 -4.93
N GLU A 247 -7.44 -24.47 -6.09
CA GLU A 247 -8.43 -25.54 -6.26
C GLU A 247 -8.00 -26.76 -5.42
N GLY A 248 -8.91 -27.26 -4.58
CA GLY A 248 -8.67 -28.44 -3.75
C GLY A 248 -7.90 -28.19 -2.45
N LEU A 249 -7.47 -26.96 -2.15
CA LEU A 249 -6.85 -26.61 -0.87
C LEU A 249 -7.91 -26.07 0.11
N PRO A 250 -8.15 -26.72 1.26
CA PRO A 250 -9.09 -26.20 2.26
C PRO A 250 -8.70 -24.79 2.74
N VAL A 251 -9.69 -23.93 2.98
CA VAL A 251 -9.47 -22.52 3.42
C VAL A 251 -8.58 -22.45 4.66
N ALA A 252 -8.79 -23.33 5.64
CA ALA A 252 -7.97 -23.42 6.84
C ALA A 252 -6.50 -23.72 6.52
N ALA A 253 -6.24 -24.65 5.61
CA ALA A 253 -4.89 -25.03 5.18
C ALA A 253 -4.22 -23.88 4.40
N ALA A 254 -4.96 -23.23 3.49
CA ALA A 254 -4.51 -22.07 2.77
C ALA A 254 -4.10 -20.93 3.72
N ARG A 255 -4.91 -20.63 4.74
CA ARG A 255 -4.61 -19.60 5.74
C ARG A 255 -3.39 -19.95 6.60
N ARG A 256 -3.26 -21.20 7.05
CA ARG A 256 -2.07 -21.66 7.80
C ARG A 256 -0.81 -21.50 6.97
N LEU A 257 -0.86 -21.90 5.70
CA LEU A 257 0.26 -21.80 4.78
C LEU A 257 0.62 -20.32 4.51
N ALA A 258 -0.38 -19.45 4.36
CA ALA A 258 -0.21 -18.01 4.17
C ALA A 258 0.52 -17.37 5.36
N GLU A 259 0.04 -17.63 6.58
CA GLU A 259 0.57 -17.05 7.82
C GLU A 259 1.86 -17.72 8.33
N SER A 260 2.27 -18.86 7.75
CA SER A 260 3.53 -19.54 8.11
C SER A 260 4.61 -19.35 7.05
N ALA A 261 4.60 -20.20 6.01
CA ALA A 261 5.65 -20.26 5.01
C ALA A 261 5.73 -18.98 4.17
N PHE A 262 4.58 -18.51 3.66
CA PHE A 262 4.55 -17.31 2.81
C PHE A 262 4.89 -16.06 3.61
N TYR A 263 4.27 -15.85 4.77
CA TYR A 263 4.59 -14.71 5.66
C TYR A 263 6.09 -14.64 5.98
N ARG A 264 6.71 -15.78 6.34
CA ARG A 264 8.16 -15.84 6.61
C ARG A 264 8.99 -15.46 5.39
N ASN A 265 8.63 -15.96 4.22
CA ASN A 265 9.35 -15.71 2.97
C ASN A 265 9.17 -14.26 2.51
N ILE A 266 7.96 -13.70 2.63
CA ILE A 266 7.66 -12.31 2.30
C ILE A 266 8.44 -11.37 3.19
N ARG A 267 8.46 -11.59 4.51
CA ARG A 267 9.26 -10.76 5.44
C ARG A 267 10.75 -10.81 5.16
N ARG A 268 11.24 -11.91 4.60
CA ARG A 268 12.63 -12.03 4.15
C ARG A 268 12.87 -11.20 2.90
N ALA A 269 12.01 -11.30 1.89
CA ALA A 269 12.20 -10.64 0.59
C ALA A 269 11.81 -9.14 0.59
N TYR A 270 10.81 -8.77 1.38
CA TYR A 270 10.24 -7.43 1.48
C TYR A 270 10.02 -7.09 2.96
N PRO A 271 11.08 -6.66 3.67
CA PRO A 271 11.03 -6.45 5.10
C PRO A 271 10.21 -5.23 5.53
N GLN A 272 9.92 -4.28 4.63
CA GLN A 272 9.20 -3.04 4.95
C GLN A 272 7.69 -3.18 4.71
N ALA A 273 6.92 -3.28 5.78
CA ALA A 273 5.46 -3.14 5.73
C ALA A 273 5.07 -1.65 5.60
N PHE A 274 3.89 -1.36 5.07
CA PHE A 274 3.38 0.01 5.07
C PHE A 274 3.18 0.52 6.50
N THR A 275 3.70 1.72 6.78
CA THR A 275 3.48 2.42 8.05
C THR A 275 2.77 3.75 7.81
N PRO A 276 1.99 4.26 8.79
CA PRO A 276 1.27 5.53 8.61
C PRO A 276 2.20 6.70 8.26
N ASP A 277 3.43 6.70 8.78
CA ASP A 277 4.42 7.74 8.51
C ASP A 277 5.09 7.62 7.14
N MET A 278 4.89 6.53 6.39
CA MET A 278 5.31 6.46 4.98
C MET A 278 4.57 7.51 4.14
N ASN A 279 3.33 7.83 4.49
CA ASN A 279 2.55 8.89 3.87
C ASN A 279 1.65 9.60 4.89
N PRO A 280 2.14 10.67 5.54
CA PRO A 280 1.38 11.42 6.54
C PRO A 280 0.19 12.22 5.96
N ARG A 281 -0.03 12.18 4.65
CA ARG A 281 -1.16 12.84 3.97
C ARG A 281 -2.36 11.91 3.82
N LEU A 282 -2.15 10.61 4.01
CA LEU A 282 -3.22 9.63 4.00
C LEU A 282 -4.11 9.83 5.24
N SER A 283 -5.36 10.23 5.01
CA SER A 283 -6.35 10.44 6.07
C SER A 283 -7.28 9.24 6.26
N SER A 284 -7.46 8.44 5.21
CA SER A 284 -8.37 7.29 5.15
C SER A 284 -7.68 6.05 4.58
N LEU A 285 -7.80 4.92 5.28
CA LEU A 285 -7.30 3.62 4.84
C LEU A 285 -8.35 2.54 5.03
N ALA A 286 -8.66 1.80 3.97
CA ALA A 286 -9.50 0.61 4.00
C ALA A 286 -8.67 -0.63 3.63
N LEU A 287 -8.65 -1.61 4.51
CA LEU A 287 -7.96 -2.89 4.32
C LEU A 287 -8.98 -3.96 3.98
N THR A 288 -8.77 -4.59 2.83
CA THR A 288 -9.66 -5.59 2.24
C THR A 288 -9.13 -7.00 2.43
N ASN A 289 -10.03 -7.99 2.32
CA ASN A 289 -9.71 -9.42 2.42
C ASN A 289 -9.06 -9.84 3.74
N ILE A 290 -9.37 -9.16 4.85
CA ILE A 290 -8.80 -9.56 6.15
C ILE A 290 -9.39 -10.92 6.54
N PRO A 291 -8.58 -11.95 6.81
CA PRO A 291 -9.13 -13.23 7.25
C PRO A 291 -9.82 -13.05 8.60
N SER A 292 -11.05 -13.56 8.73
CA SER A 292 -11.81 -13.56 9.98
C SER A 292 -11.11 -14.29 11.14
N ARG A 293 -10.25 -15.25 10.79
CA ARG A 293 -9.55 -16.15 11.71
C ARG A 293 -8.07 -16.18 11.34
N SER A 294 -7.19 -15.98 12.33
CA SER A 294 -5.73 -15.95 12.17
C SER A 294 -5.04 -16.88 13.17
N ILE A 295 -3.84 -17.35 12.82
CA ILE A 295 -2.96 -18.10 13.74
C ILE A 295 -2.03 -17.19 14.56
N GLY A 296 -2.03 -15.88 14.31
CA GLY A 296 -1.23 -14.89 15.03
C GLY A 296 -0.77 -13.72 14.15
N PRO A 297 0.00 -13.97 13.08
CA PRO A 297 0.66 -12.93 12.27
C PRO A 297 -0.24 -11.80 11.79
N VAL A 298 -1.46 -12.10 11.33
CA VAL A 298 -2.40 -11.05 10.89
C VAL A 298 -2.79 -10.15 12.06
N VAL A 299 -3.15 -10.75 13.20
CA VAL A 299 -3.50 -9.99 14.41
C VAL A 299 -2.31 -9.17 14.92
N GLU A 300 -1.14 -9.78 15.00
CA GLU A 300 0.09 -9.13 15.48
C GLU A 300 0.44 -7.90 14.64
N GLN A 301 0.36 -8.03 13.31
CA GLN A 301 0.66 -6.91 12.40
C GLN A 301 -0.42 -5.83 12.43
N LEU A 302 -1.70 -6.19 12.54
CA LEU A 302 -2.76 -5.19 12.70
C LEU A 302 -2.62 -4.42 14.03
N VAL A 303 -2.30 -5.11 15.13
CA VAL A 303 -2.01 -4.47 16.41
C VAL A 303 -0.77 -3.58 16.34
N LEU A 304 0.31 -4.04 15.68
CA LEU A 304 1.49 -3.22 15.44
C LEU A 304 1.14 -1.95 14.65
N PHE A 305 0.29 -2.08 13.62
CA PHE A 305 -0.16 -0.94 12.84
C PHE A 305 -0.97 0.06 13.66
N LEU A 306 -1.86 -0.41 14.56
CA LEU A 306 -2.57 0.45 15.51
C LEU A 306 -1.61 1.21 16.44
N LYS A 307 -0.55 0.55 16.92
CA LYS A 307 0.52 1.21 17.69
C LYS A 307 1.21 2.29 16.88
N LEU A 308 1.58 2.01 15.63
CA LEU A 308 2.21 2.99 14.75
C LEU A 308 1.30 4.20 14.48
N MET A 309 -0.02 4.00 14.34
CA MET A 309 -0.97 5.10 14.22
C MET A 309 -1.07 5.94 15.50
N SER A 310 -1.04 5.30 16.68
CA SER A 310 -0.99 6.03 17.96
C SER A 310 0.29 6.87 18.08
N SER A 311 1.43 6.32 17.64
CA SER A 311 2.71 7.04 17.61
C SER A 311 2.67 8.23 16.65
N GLN A 312 2.12 8.06 15.44
CA GLN A 312 1.93 9.16 14.49
C GLN A 312 1.03 10.25 15.08
N GLN A 313 -0.10 9.88 15.70
CA GLN A 313 -0.99 10.83 16.34
C GLN A 313 -0.28 11.66 17.42
N LYS A 314 0.54 11.00 18.25
CA LYS A 314 1.36 11.68 19.26
C LYS A 314 2.37 12.63 18.61
N ALA A 315 3.10 12.17 17.59
CA ALA A 315 4.08 12.98 16.89
C ALA A 315 3.46 14.23 16.23
N ILE A 316 2.25 14.11 15.67
CA ILE A 316 1.49 15.25 15.13
C ILE A 316 1.09 16.23 16.25
N ARG A 317 0.68 15.75 17.42
CA ARG A 317 0.38 16.62 18.58
C ARG A 317 1.62 17.36 19.07
N ASP A 318 2.74 16.66 19.17
CA ASP A 318 4.01 17.25 19.59
C ASP A 318 4.45 18.32 18.58
N ALA A 319 4.33 18.04 17.28
CA ALA A 319 4.55 19.03 16.22
C ALA A 319 3.58 20.22 16.34
N TRP A 320 2.31 19.97 16.67
CA TRP A 320 1.33 21.04 16.87
C TRP A 320 1.75 21.98 18.00
N VAL A 321 2.27 21.48 19.12
CA VAL A 321 2.80 22.32 20.20
C VAL A 321 3.95 23.20 19.70
N VAL A 322 4.87 22.63 18.92
CA VAL A 322 6.05 23.34 18.39
C VAL A 322 5.68 24.42 17.36
N PHE A 323 4.76 24.11 16.44
CA PHE A 323 4.43 24.97 15.29
C PHE A 323 3.19 25.84 15.49
N SER A 324 2.42 25.65 16.57
CA SER A 324 1.21 26.45 16.89
C SER A 324 1.46 27.95 16.94
N GLY A 325 2.64 28.38 17.40
CA GLY A 325 3.03 29.80 17.44
C GLY A 325 3.22 30.44 16.05
N HIS A 326 3.44 29.64 15.01
CA HIS A 326 3.78 30.10 13.66
C HIS A 326 2.60 30.03 12.67
N ARG A 327 1.40 29.61 13.12
CA ARG A 327 0.19 29.41 12.28
C ARG A 327 0.44 28.53 11.05
N GLN A 328 1.42 27.63 11.11
CA GLN A 328 1.68 26.71 10.01
C GLN A 328 0.67 25.56 10.08
N PRO A 329 -0.03 25.25 8.97
CA PRO A 329 -0.99 24.18 8.98
C PRO A 329 -0.29 22.81 9.02
N LEU A 330 -0.90 21.88 9.75
CA LEU A 330 -0.40 20.53 9.95
C LEU A 330 -1.33 19.50 9.31
N LEU A 331 -0.73 18.47 8.72
CA LEU A 331 -1.42 17.30 8.21
C LEU A 331 -2.07 16.54 9.36
N SER A 332 -3.26 16.00 9.11
CA SER A 332 -3.96 15.19 10.09
C SER A 332 -3.34 13.81 10.28
N GLY A 333 -2.58 13.29 9.31
CA GLY A 333 -2.23 11.87 9.29
C GLY A 333 -3.48 10.98 9.17
N LEU A 334 -3.30 9.70 9.46
CA LEU A 334 -4.36 8.71 9.37
C LEU A 334 -5.39 8.95 10.49
N ARG A 335 -6.67 9.07 10.12
CA ARG A 335 -7.79 9.35 11.02
C ARG A 335 -8.93 8.35 10.90
N TYR A 336 -8.98 7.63 9.79
CA TYR A 336 -10.02 6.66 9.50
C TYR A 336 -9.41 5.35 9.02
N LEU A 337 -9.79 4.24 9.67
CA LEU A 337 -9.39 2.89 9.33
C LEU A 337 -10.63 2.03 9.13
N ARG A 338 -10.79 1.43 7.95
CA ARG A 338 -11.84 0.43 7.69
C ARG A 338 -11.20 -0.95 7.53
N LEU A 339 -11.74 -1.94 8.22
CA LEU A 339 -11.29 -3.32 8.19
C LEU A 339 -12.40 -4.20 7.58
N GLU A 340 -12.22 -4.61 6.33
CA GLU A 340 -13.16 -5.47 5.61
C GLU A 340 -12.72 -6.93 5.76
N MET A 341 -13.43 -7.65 6.62
CA MET A 341 -13.16 -9.03 6.96
C MET A 341 -13.90 -9.99 6.03
N GLU A 342 -13.21 -11.04 5.62
CA GLU A 342 -13.80 -12.19 4.94
C GLU A 342 -14.83 -12.90 5.81
N PRO A 343 -15.81 -13.60 5.20
CA PRO A 343 -16.73 -14.45 5.94
C PRO A 343 -15.99 -15.48 6.80
N GLY A 344 -16.59 -15.83 7.94
CA GLY A 344 -16.10 -16.91 8.80
C GLY A 344 -16.22 -18.26 8.09
N PHE A 345 -15.23 -19.14 8.28
CA PHE A 345 -15.38 -20.57 8.00
C PHE A 345 -15.51 -21.33 9.34
N SER A 346 -16.30 -22.40 9.37
CA SER A 346 -16.33 -23.31 10.52
C SER A 346 -15.09 -24.22 10.46
N ASP A 347 -14.26 -24.13 11.49
CA ASP A 347 -13.23 -25.13 11.78
C ASP A 347 -13.92 -26.16 12.68
N ASP A 348 -14.59 -27.16 12.10
CA ASP A 348 -15.36 -28.15 12.87
C ASP A 348 -14.43 -29.03 13.71
N LEU A 349 -14.02 -28.53 14.88
CA LEU A 349 -13.57 -29.28 16.05
C LEU A 349 -13.86 -28.57 17.40
N SER A 350 -14.60 -27.45 17.44
CA SER A 350 -15.10 -26.93 18.72
C SER A 350 -16.44 -26.22 18.57
N HIS A 351 -17.46 -26.87 19.15
CA HIS A 351 -18.85 -26.46 19.40
C HIS A 351 -19.35 -25.14 18.79
N ALA A 352 -20.38 -25.30 17.96
CA ALA A 352 -21.37 -24.28 17.65
C ALA A 352 -21.82 -23.53 18.91
N SER A 353 -21.37 -22.28 19.04
CA SER A 353 -22.08 -21.25 19.78
C SER A 353 -22.41 -20.14 18.81
N SER A 354 -23.51 -20.34 18.06
CA SER A 354 -24.33 -19.25 17.54
C SER A 354 -24.76 -18.39 18.72
N LYS A 355 -24.05 -17.30 18.97
CA LYS A 355 -24.43 -16.29 19.96
C LYS A 355 -24.36 -14.91 19.31
N GLY A 356 -25.54 -14.41 18.93
CA GLY A 356 -25.89 -13.00 18.74
C GLY A 356 -25.17 -12.28 17.60
N GLU A 357 -25.93 -11.82 16.61
CA GLU A 357 -25.62 -10.56 15.92
C GLU A 357 -25.50 -9.47 17.00
N VAL A 358 -24.26 -9.19 17.39
CA VAL A 358 -23.93 -8.06 18.27
C VAL A 358 -23.63 -6.90 17.35
N ASP A 359 -24.45 -5.87 17.43
CA ASP A 359 -24.30 -4.61 16.70
C ASP A 359 -22.84 -4.11 16.78
N PHE A 360 -22.21 -4.03 15.60
CA PHE A 360 -20.76 -3.91 15.43
C PHE A 360 -20.30 -2.45 15.47
N ASP A 361 -21.22 -1.50 15.32
CA ASP A 361 -20.93 -0.06 15.30
C ASP A 361 -20.89 0.52 16.73
N ALA A 362 -21.72 0.02 17.64
CA ALA A 362 -21.93 0.59 18.98
C ALA A 362 -20.75 0.46 19.98
N LEU A 363 -19.70 -0.30 19.65
CA LEU A 363 -18.63 -0.67 20.61
C LEU A 363 -17.23 -0.16 20.25
N LEU A 364 -17.08 0.52 19.10
CA LEU A 364 -15.78 0.97 18.60
C LEU A 364 -15.57 2.49 18.66
N ASP A 365 -16.60 3.31 18.91
CA ASP A 365 -16.46 4.77 18.91
C ASP A 365 -16.15 5.37 20.29
N PRO A 366 -15.09 6.18 20.41
CA PRO A 366 -14.94 7.18 21.44
C PRO A 366 -15.44 8.54 20.90
N GLY A 367 -16.68 8.93 21.21
CA GLY A 367 -17.07 10.34 21.20
C GLY A 367 -18.34 10.70 20.43
N ASN A 368 -19.50 10.55 21.09
CA ASN A 368 -20.62 11.46 20.86
C ASN A 368 -20.45 12.73 21.72
N GLU A 369 -19.27 13.35 21.65
CA GLU A 369 -19.04 14.70 22.17
C GLU A 369 -18.34 15.50 21.07
N SER A 370 -19.16 16.11 20.21
CA SER A 370 -18.94 17.43 19.61
C SER A 370 -17.49 17.75 19.18
N PHE A 371 -17.03 17.16 18.07
CA PHE A 371 -16.14 17.91 17.19
C PHE A 371 -16.97 19.02 16.53
N GLY A 372 -16.54 20.27 16.71
CA GLY A 372 -17.23 21.44 16.18
C GLY A 372 -17.54 21.29 14.68
N ASP A 373 -18.84 21.30 14.40
CA ASP A 373 -19.57 21.79 13.24
C ASP A 373 -18.87 21.71 11.86
N GLY A 374 -19.39 20.82 11.00
CA GLY A 374 -19.34 20.98 9.54
C GLY A 374 -18.57 19.96 8.71
N THR A 375 -17.82 19.02 9.30
CA THR A 375 -17.05 18.04 8.51
C THR A 375 -17.19 16.64 9.10
N LEU A 376 -17.69 15.71 8.27
CA LEU A 376 -17.78 14.25 8.50
C LEU A 376 -19.10 13.73 9.12
N SER A 377 -20.24 14.13 8.52
CA SER A 377 -21.41 13.24 8.45
C SER A 377 -21.25 12.36 7.20
N PHE A 378 -20.88 11.09 7.39
CA PHE A 378 -20.80 10.10 6.30
C PHE A 378 -21.74 8.91 6.51
N PHE A 379 -22.10 8.53 7.74
CA PHE A 379 -23.18 7.57 8.03
C PHE A 379 -23.73 7.82 9.45
N GLU A 380 -25.02 8.09 9.60
CA GLU A 380 -25.69 8.09 10.92
C GLU A 380 -27.17 7.71 10.76
N GLU A 381 -27.64 6.68 11.48
CA GLU A 381 -29.06 6.46 11.81
C GLU A 381 -29.21 5.73 13.17
N GLU A 382 -29.88 6.42 14.10
CA GLU A 382 -30.69 6.07 15.30
C GLU A 382 -30.21 5.25 16.54
N SER A 383 -30.34 5.95 17.71
CA SER A 383 -30.80 5.49 19.06
C SER A 383 -29.79 4.79 20.00
N GLY A 384 -29.57 5.09 21.29
CA GLY A 384 -30.21 5.93 22.31
C GLY A 384 -30.26 5.18 23.68
N GLY A 385 -29.53 5.62 24.73
CA GLY A 385 -29.85 5.25 26.14
C GLY A 385 -28.74 4.91 27.18
N VAL A 386 -28.50 5.85 28.10
CA VAL A 386 -28.34 5.78 29.59
C VAL A 386 -27.37 4.81 30.32
N THR A 387 -26.28 5.42 30.83
CA THR A 387 -25.48 5.30 32.10
C THR A 387 -25.36 3.99 32.91
N SER A 388 -24.13 3.64 33.34
CA SER A 388 -23.71 3.52 34.78
C SER A 388 -22.23 3.10 34.95
N ARG A 389 -21.53 3.75 35.89
CA ARG A 389 -20.10 3.60 36.23
C ARG A 389 -19.83 2.40 37.15
N LYS A 390 -18.67 1.75 37.01
CA LYS A 390 -17.88 1.22 38.16
C LYS A 390 -16.42 0.96 37.79
N ARG A 391 -15.51 1.45 38.65
CA ARG A 391 -14.04 1.35 38.59
C ARG A 391 -13.54 0.06 39.25
N SER A 392 -12.53 -0.58 38.64
CA SER A 392 -11.47 -1.39 39.28
C SER A 392 -10.44 -1.67 38.18
N GLY A 393 -9.16 -1.29 38.24
CA GLY A 393 -8.15 -1.65 39.24
C GLY A 393 -7.09 -2.48 38.51
N LEU A 394 -6.04 -1.83 38.00
CA LEU A 394 -4.95 -2.42 37.20
C LEU A 394 -3.99 -3.27 38.04
N PRO A 395 -3.37 -4.29 37.42
CA PRO A 395 -1.97 -4.62 37.65
C PRO A 395 -1.11 -4.35 36.41
N ILE A 396 0.07 -3.81 36.67
CA ILE A 396 1.15 -3.51 35.74
C ILE A 396 1.93 -4.79 35.41
N CYS A 397 2.23 -5.02 34.14
CA CYS A 397 3.34 -5.85 33.62
C CYS A 397 3.49 -5.46 32.14
N GLY A 398 4.65 -5.11 31.60
CA GLY A 398 6.00 -5.62 31.82
C GLY A 398 6.51 -6.00 30.43
N GLY A 399 7.53 -5.30 29.92
CA GLY A 399 7.99 -5.39 28.54
C GLY A 399 8.38 -6.80 28.13
N SER A 400 8.05 -7.16 26.88
CA SER A 400 8.53 -8.40 26.25
C SER A 400 9.37 -8.03 25.04
N GLU A 401 10.67 -8.31 25.18
CA GLU A 401 11.69 -8.26 24.15
C GLU A 401 11.39 -9.29 23.04
N ASN A 402 11.72 -8.90 21.83
CA ASN A 402 11.67 -9.70 20.61
C ASN A 402 12.47 -11.00 20.74
N GLN A 403 11.78 -12.14 20.84
CA GLN A 403 12.38 -13.47 20.68
C GLN A 403 11.77 -14.20 19.49
N PHE A 404 12.21 -13.90 18.26
CA PHE A 404 12.07 -14.82 17.11
C PHE A 404 13.16 -14.57 16.07
N ASN A 405 14.43 -14.68 16.50
CA ASN A 405 15.56 -14.88 15.59
C ASN A 405 16.08 -16.32 15.76
N LYS A 406 15.41 -17.28 15.12
CA LYS A 406 16.01 -18.59 14.83
C LYS A 406 16.11 -18.74 13.30
N PRO A 407 17.32 -18.81 12.73
CA PRO A 407 17.50 -19.02 11.29
C PRO A 407 17.32 -20.50 10.97
N GLU A 408 16.07 -20.96 10.85
CA GLU A 408 15.76 -22.33 10.41
C GLU A 408 15.70 -22.38 8.88
N LEU A 409 16.85 -22.74 8.28
CA LEU A 409 17.04 -23.59 7.08
C LEU A 409 18.50 -23.60 6.55
N TYR A 410 19.45 -22.92 7.22
CA TYR A 410 20.84 -22.77 6.74
C TYR A 410 21.91 -23.23 7.74
N ALA A 411 21.58 -24.13 8.67
CA ALA A 411 22.57 -24.70 9.60
C ALA A 411 23.71 -25.49 8.91
N ASP A 412 23.56 -25.81 7.62
CA ASP A 412 24.51 -26.67 6.88
C ASP A 412 25.52 -25.89 6.03
N PHE A 413 25.45 -24.55 5.95
CA PHE A 413 26.39 -23.78 5.14
C PHE A 413 27.31 -22.94 6.03
N ALA A 414 28.57 -23.37 6.13
CA ALA A 414 29.63 -22.53 6.66
C ALA A 414 29.66 -21.20 5.87
N SER A 415 29.69 -20.08 6.59
CA SER A 415 29.83 -18.75 6.03
C SER A 415 31.01 -18.71 5.03
N GLY A 416 30.77 -18.14 3.85
CA GLY A 416 31.80 -18.01 2.81
C GLY A 416 31.82 -19.08 1.70
N HIS A 417 30.87 -20.02 1.65
CA HIS A 417 30.76 -20.92 0.49
C HIS A 417 30.40 -20.14 -0.80
N ARG A 418 31.16 -20.39 -1.88
CA ARG A 418 30.93 -19.77 -3.20
C ARG A 418 30.08 -20.68 -4.08
N LEU A 419 29.04 -20.12 -4.71
CA LEU A 419 28.19 -20.81 -5.67
C LEU A 419 29.01 -21.19 -6.93
N LYS A 420 28.87 -22.43 -7.38
CA LYS A 420 29.71 -23.02 -8.45
C LYS A 420 29.05 -23.05 -9.83
N THR A 421 27.80 -22.61 -9.92
CA THR A 421 27.02 -22.61 -11.16
C THR A 421 27.01 -21.20 -11.76
N TRP A 422 26.79 -21.10 -13.07
CA TRP A 422 26.60 -19.81 -13.74
C TRP A 422 25.43 -19.05 -13.07
N PRO A 423 25.52 -17.73 -12.82
CA PRO A 423 26.53 -16.79 -13.34
C PRO A 423 27.87 -16.75 -12.60
N TYR A 424 27.96 -17.36 -11.42
CA TYR A 424 29.11 -17.22 -10.52
C TYR A 424 30.33 -18.06 -10.89
N SER A 425 30.16 -19.02 -11.81
CA SER A 425 31.26 -19.82 -12.38
C SER A 425 32.03 -19.11 -13.50
N GLY A 426 31.41 -18.14 -14.17
CA GLY A 426 31.97 -17.45 -15.33
C GLY A 426 32.29 -15.97 -15.10
N TYR A 427 31.78 -15.39 -14.01
CA TYR A 427 32.00 -13.98 -13.64
C TYR A 427 32.50 -13.90 -12.19
N ASP A 428 33.61 -13.20 -12.00
CA ASP A 428 34.08 -12.77 -10.66
C ASP A 428 33.47 -11.41 -10.25
N ALA A 429 32.72 -10.77 -11.16
CA ALA A 429 32.06 -9.49 -10.93
C ALA A 429 30.65 -9.68 -10.34
N GLU A 430 30.23 -8.73 -9.50
CA GLU A 430 28.90 -8.70 -8.88
C GLU A 430 27.79 -8.24 -9.84
N TYR A 431 28.16 -7.82 -11.06
CA TYR A 431 27.27 -7.26 -12.07
C TYR A 431 27.47 -7.97 -13.41
N ILE A 432 26.37 -8.11 -14.16
CA ILE A 432 26.38 -8.55 -15.55
C ILE A 432 25.79 -7.46 -16.44
N SER A 433 26.44 -7.17 -17.55
CA SER A 433 25.92 -6.26 -18.58
C SER A 433 25.01 -7.04 -19.53
N LEU A 434 23.74 -6.62 -19.62
CA LEU A 434 22.76 -7.25 -20.50
C LEU A 434 22.17 -6.25 -21.49
N THR A 435 22.01 -6.71 -22.72
CA THR A 435 21.22 -6.01 -23.74
C THR A 435 19.88 -6.75 -23.84
N GLU A 436 18.89 -6.32 -23.07
CA GLU A 436 17.57 -6.97 -23.05
C GLU A 436 16.67 -6.36 -24.14
N PRO A 437 16.10 -7.16 -25.07
CA PRO A 437 15.30 -6.64 -26.18
C PRO A 437 13.96 -6.02 -25.74
N ASN A 438 13.54 -6.25 -24.50
CA ASN A 438 12.29 -5.73 -23.93
C ASN A 438 12.44 -4.38 -23.22
N LEU A 439 13.68 -3.89 -23.07
CA LEU A 439 13.95 -2.55 -22.58
C LEU A 439 13.88 -1.57 -23.74
N ILE A 440 13.35 -0.37 -23.48
CA ILE A 440 13.21 0.67 -24.51
C ILE A 440 14.58 1.30 -24.90
N THR A 441 15.69 0.85 -24.30
CA THR A 441 17.01 1.44 -24.52
C THR A 441 17.93 0.67 -25.44
N SER A 442 18.74 1.43 -26.19
CA SER A 442 19.82 0.95 -27.05
C SER A 442 21.12 0.61 -26.32
N SER A 443 21.24 0.91 -25.03
CA SER A 443 22.47 0.71 -24.24
C SER A 443 22.33 -0.48 -23.28
N PRO A 444 23.42 -1.23 -23.03
CA PRO A 444 23.40 -2.32 -22.04
C PRO A 444 23.10 -1.78 -20.64
N VAL A 445 22.34 -2.57 -19.88
CA VAL A 445 22.01 -2.31 -18.48
C VAL A 445 22.83 -3.24 -17.59
N GLU A 446 23.46 -2.68 -16.56
CA GLU A 446 24.20 -3.45 -15.56
C GLU A 446 23.23 -3.97 -14.50
N VAL A 447 23.13 -5.30 -14.40
CA VAL A 447 22.25 -5.99 -13.46
C VAL A 447 23.08 -6.63 -12.37
N TRP A 448 22.74 -6.34 -11.12
CA TRP A 448 23.40 -6.90 -9.95
C TRP A 448 22.97 -8.35 -9.73
N ILE A 449 23.97 -9.23 -9.62
CA ILE A 449 23.81 -10.67 -9.38
C ILE A 449 24.35 -11.09 -8.00
N GLY A 450 24.99 -10.18 -7.26
CA GLY A 450 25.60 -10.47 -5.97
C GLY A 450 26.99 -11.12 -6.09
N THR A 451 27.65 -11.29 -4.94
CA THR A 451 29.05 -11.74 -4.83
C THR A 451 29.25 -13.23 -5.13
N GLY A 452 28.15 -13.99 -5.27
CA GLY A 452 28.19 -15.45 -5.37
C GLY A 452 28.65 -16.15 -4.09
N ARG A 453 28.81 -15.42 -2.97
CA ARG A 453 29.22 -15.96 -1.67
C ARG A 453 28.09 -15.82 -0.66
N ILE A 454 27.78 -16.89 0.04
CA ILE A 454 26.73 -16.88 1.07
C ILE A 454 27.14 -15.94 2.22
N GLY A 455 26.33 -14.91 2.43
CA GLY A 455 26.54 -13.83 3.38
C GLY A 455 25.47 -13.78 4.49
N PRO A 456 25.42 -12.68 5.27
CA PRO A 456 24.49 -12.54 6.40
C PRO A 456 23.04 -12.28 5.96
N HIS A 457 22.83 -11.77 4.76
CA HIS A 457 21.50 -11.42 4.25
C HIS A 457 20.81 -12.63 3.62
N ALA A 458 19.85 -13.21 4.33
CA ALA A 458 19.12 -14.41 3.89
C ALA A 458 18.39 -14.22 2.54
N ALA A 459 17.83 -13.03 2.28
CA ALA A 459 17.15 -12.73 1.03
C ALA A 459 18.11 -12.73 -0.16
N VAL A 460 19.27 -12.08 0.01
CA VAL A 460 20.35 -12.04 -1.00
C VAL A 460 20.85 -13.45 -1.29
N ASN A 461 21.01 -14.30 -0.28
CA ASN A 461 21.43 -15.68 -0.47
C ASN A 461 20.41 -16.48 -1.31
N GLU A 462 19.11 -16.33 -1.05
CA GLU A 462 18.06 -16.97 -1.85
C GLU A 462 17.98 -16.40 -3.27
N TYR A 463 18.12 -15.08 -3.44
CA TYR A 463 18.22 -14.44 -4.75
C TYR A 463 19.37 -15.02 -5.57
N MET A 464 20.58 -15.06 -5.01
CA MET A 464 21.74 -15.64 -5.68
C MET A 464 21.54 -17.12 -6.01
N TRP A 465 20.85 -17.86 -5.14
CA TRP A 465 20.50 -19.24 -5.41
C TRP A 465 19.55 -19.37 -6.61
N ASN A 466 18.48 -18.58 -6.63
CA ASN A 466 17.48 -18.55 -7.71
C ASN A 466 18.09 -18.14 -9.05
N LEU A 467 19.09 -17.26 -9.04
CA LEU A 467 19.82 -16.87 -10.26
C LEU A 467 20.56 -18.02 -10.94
N GLN A 468 20.74 -19.17 -10.30
CA GLN A 468 21.30 -20.35 -10.98
C GLN A 468 20.34 -20.94 -12.02
N ASP A 469 19.03 -20.72 -11.89
CA ASP A 469 18.03 -21.08 -12.89
C ASP A 469 17.91 -19.97 -13.97
N PRO A 470 18.23 -20.25 -15.24
CA PRO A 470 18.06 -19.29 -16.33
C PRO A 470 16.64 -18.74 -16.48
N ASN A 471 15.61 -19.52 -16.14
CA ASN A 471 14.21 -19.13 -16.31
C ASN A 471 13.76 -18.06 -15.32
N LEU A 472 14.49 -17.86 -14.23
CA LEU A 472 14.22 -16.82 -13.23
C LEU A 472 14.92 -15.49 -13.54
N ARG A 473 15.79 -15.44 -14.55
CA ARG A 473 16.53 -14.23 -14.96
C ARG A 473 15.71 -13.36 -15.91
N ILE A 474 14.51 -13.00 -15.45
CA ILE A 474 13.52 -12.24 -16.21
C ILE A 474 13.09 -10.99 -15.43
N ASN A 475 12.44 -10.05 -16.13
CA ASN A 475 11.88 -8.82 -15.57
C ASN A 475 12.92 -7.98 -14.83
N ILE A 476 13.88 -7.43 -15.58
CA ILE A 476 14.87 -6.51 -15.00
C ILE A 476 14.14 -5.25 -14.51
N GLY A 477 14.40 -4.87 -13.25
CA GLY A 477 13.81 -3.70 -12.62
C GLY A 477 14.74 -3.07 -11.58
N PRO A 478 14.53 -1.79 -11.23
CA PRO A 478 15.34 -1.09 -10.24
C PRO A 478 15.15 -1.69 -8.85
N ALA A 479 16.18 -1.69 -8.02
CA ALA A 479 16.06 -2.06 -6.61
C ALA A 479 15.09 -1.11 -5.90
N THR A 480 14.09 -1.66 -5.21
CA THR A 480 13.12 -0.91 -4.40
C THR A 480 13.69 -0.69 -2.99
N PRO A 481 13.10 0.21 -2.18
CA PRO A 481 13.51 0.35 -0.77
C PRO A 481 13.46 -0.95 0.02
N ASP A 482 12.50 -1.83 -0.26
CA ASP A 482 12.43 -3.17 0.31
C ASP A 482 13.64 -4.05 -0.05
N HIS A 483 14.04 -4.05 -1.33
CA HIS A 483 15.22 -4.79 -1.77
C HIS A 483 16.48 -4.27 -1.10
N VAL A 484 16.62 -2.95 -0.98
CA VAL A 484 17.76 -2.31 -0.31
C VAL A 484 17.80 -2.69 1.17
N ALA A 485 16.66 -2.64 1.86
CA ALA A 485 16.56 -3.08 3.25
C ALA A 485 16.84 -4.58 3.44
N ALA A 486 16.59 -5.40 2.42
CA ALA A 486 16.92 -6.82 2.40
C ALA A 486 18.40 -7.11 2.09
N GLY A 487 19.19 -6.09 1.72
CA GLY A 487 20.65 -6.17 1.50
C GLY A 487 21.11 -5.98 0.05
N VAL A 488 20.23 -5.58 -0.87
CA VAL A 488 20.59 -5.23 -2.25
C VAL A 488 21.26 -3.85 -2.29
N PRO A 489 22.33 -3.63 -3.08
CA PRO A 489 22.92 -2.31 -3.22
C PRO A 489 21.91 -1.27 -3.75
N PRO A 490 21.89 -0.04 -3.21
CA PRO A 490 21.03 1.02 -3.74
C PRO A 490 21.42 1.37 -5.18
N PHE A 491 20.46 1.86 -5.96
CA PHE A 491 20.64 2.23 -7.38
C PHE A 491 21.08 1.09 -8.31
N SER A 492 20.88 -0.16 -7.92
CA SER A 492 21.15 -1.33 -8.76
C SER A 492 19.90 -1.83 -9.49
N TYR A 493 20.08 -2.46 -10.64
CA TYR A 493 19.02 -3.25 -11.27
C TYR A 493 19.13 -4.70 -10.84
N ILE A 494 18.01 -5.39 -10.64
CA ILE A 494 17.96 -6.81 -10.28
C ILE A 494 16.95 -7.56 -11.15
N PHE A 495 17.02 -8.88 -11.15
CA PHE A 495 16.00 -9.73 -11.76
C PHE A 495 14.83 -9.92 -10.81
N TYR A 496 13.69 -9.30 -11.10
CA TYR A 496 12.49 -9.47 -10.28
C TYR A 496 11.98 -10.92 -10.32
N GLY A 497 12.15 -11.64 -11.44
CA GLY A 497 11.80 -13.06 -11.50
C GLY A 497 12.51 -13.89 -10.42
N ALA A 498 13.81 -13.68 -10.21
CA ALA A 498 14.57 -14.42 -9.19
C ALA A 498 14.25 -13.93 -7.76
N TRP A 499 13.94 -12.65 -7.59
CA TRP A 499 13.58 -12.08 -6.29
C TRP A 499 12.17 -12.48 -5.84
N ASP A 500 11.17 -12.33 -6.70
CA ASP A 500 9.77 -12.69 -6.44
C ASP A 500 9.63 -14.20 -6.18
N ALA A 501 10.49 -15.04 -6.78
CA ALA A 501 10.54 -16.47 -6.48
C ALA A 501 10.85 -16.80 -5.01
N ILE A 502 11.47 -15.88 -4.24
CA ILE A 502 11.75 -16.05 -2.80
C ILE A 502 10.45 -16.21 -2.00
N VAL A 503 9.36 -15.54 -2.43
CA VAL A 503 8.05 -15.59 -1.77
C VAL A 503 7.51 -17.02 -1.72
N PHE A 504 7.75 -17.80 -2.77
CA PHE A 504 7.17 -19.12 -2.96
C PHE A 504 8.02 -20.19 -2.25
N PRO A 505 7.41 -21.05 -1.41
CA PRO A 505 8.14 -22.09 -0.71
C PRO A 505 8.63 -23.17 -1.71
N LYS A 506 9.92 -23.54 -1.66
CA LYS A 506 10.54 -24.53 -2.58
C LYS A 506 9.77 -25.85 -2.71
N ASP A 507 9.17 -26.32 -1.61
CA ASP A 507 8.26 -27.47 -1.60
C ASP A 507 6.98 -27.14 -0.83
N LEU A 508 5.89 -27.03 -1.57
CA LEU A 508 4.56 -26.76 -1.05
C LEU A 508 4.05 -27.86 -0.11
N GLN A 509 4.35 -29.13 -0.42
CA GLN A 509 3.88 -30.27 0.37
C GLN A 509 4.60 -30.34 1.72
N SER A 510 5.91 -30.11 1.72
CA SER A 510 6.67 -30.01 2.97
C SER A 510 6.26 -28.78 3.80
N ALA A 511 6.01 -27.63 3.15
CA ALA A 511 5.52 -26.44 3.84
C ALA A 511 4.13 -26.66 4.47
N LEU A 512 3.24 -27.35 3.77
CA LEU A 512 1.92 -27.71 4.29
C LEU A 512 2.02 -28.66 5.49
N LYS A 513 2.88 -29.68 5.42
CA LYS A 513 3.11 -30.61 6.54
C LYS A 513 3.75 -29.93 7.75
N ALA A 514 4.65 -28.97 7.52
CA ALA A 514 5.31 -28.21 8.58
C ALA A 514 4.37 -27.21 9.27
N SER A 515 3.24 -26.85 8.65
CA SER A 515 2.22 -25.98 9.26
C SER A 515 1.38 -26.73 10.30
N MET A 516 2.02 -27.11 11.41
CA MET A 516 1.37 -27.67 12.60
C MET A 516 0.37 -26.66 13.20
N PRO A 517 -0.65 -27.07 13.98
CA PRO A 517 -1.84 -26.25 14.20
C PRO A 517 -1.81 -25.41 15.50
N PRO A 518 -1.40 -24.12 15.47
CA PRO A 518 -1.90 -23.17 16.46
C PRO A 518 -3.43 -23.00 16.28
N PRO A 519 -4.19 -22.82 17.36
CA PRO A 519 -5.61 -22.57 17.26
C PRO A 519 -5.86 -21.23 16.56
N PHE A 520 -6.87 -21.21 15.68
CA PHE A 520 -7.31 -19.97 15.07
C PHE A 520 -7.95 -19.06 16.12
N ARG A 521 -7.51 -17.80 16.15
CA ARG A 521 -8.10 -16.73 16.94
C ARG A 521 -8.97 -15.85 16.06
N ASP A 522 -10.06 -15.35 16.63
CA ASP A 522 -10.93 -14.40 15.95
C ASP A 522 -10.27 -13.03 15.86
N VAL A 523 -10.08 -12.54 14.63
CA VAL A 523 -9.33 -11.30 14.38
C VAL A 523 -10.08 -10.08 14.92
N ALA A 524 -11.40 -10.04 14.72
CA ALA A 524 -12.24 -8.95 15.24
C ALA A 524 -12.16 -8.84 16.76
N THR A 525 -12.24 -9.98 17.44
CA THR A 525 -12.17 -10.07 18.90
C THR A 525 -10.83 -9.56 19.42
N ALA A 526 -9.72 -10.00 18.81
CA ALA A 526 -8.38 -9.58 19.21
C ALA A 526 -8.17 -8.05 19.02
N ILE A 527 -8.68 -7.48 17.94
CA ILE A 527 -8.61 -6.02 17.70
C ILE A 527 -9.45 -5.25 18.72
N LYS A 528 -10.65 -5.76 19.04
CA LYS A 528 -11.52 -5.18 20.08
C LYS A 528 -10.85 -5.23 21.46
N GLU A 529 -10.26 -6.36 21.84
CA GLU A 529 -9.54 -6.53 23.10
C GLU A 529 -8.38 -5.53 23.21
N TYR A 530 -7.57 -5.38 22.16
CA TYR A 530 -6.49 -4.40 22.13
C TYR A 530 -7.01 -2.96 22.26
N ARG A 531 -8.09 -2.61 21.54
CA ARG A 531 -8.67 -1.26 21.58
C ARG A 531 -9.24 -0.91 22.95
N LEU A 532 -9.90 -1.87 23.60
CA LEU A 532 -10.41 -1.70 24.97
C LEU A 532 -9.27 -1.60 25.98
N GLY A 533 -8.23 -2.44 25.84
CA GLY A 533 -7.07 -2.45 26.74
C GLY A 533 -6.22 -1.17 26.67
N THR A 534 -6.20 -0.50 25.52
CA THR A 534 -5.46 0.76 25.33
C THR A 534 -6.28 2.00 25.64
N LYS A 535 -7.61 1.91 25.79
CA LYS A 535 -8.47 3.07 25.99
C LYS A 535 -8.02 3.91 27.20
N GLY A 536 -7.75 5.19 26.96
CA GLY A 536 -7.29 6.13 27.99
C GLY A 536 -5.78 6.07 28.30
N THR A 537 -5.01 5.27 27.55
CA THR A 537 -3.53 5.29 27.61
C THR A 537 -2.97 6.08 26.43
N SER A 538 -1.66 6.38 26.47
CA SER A 538 -0.96 7.01 25.34
C SER A 538 -0.84 6.12 24.11
N GLU A 539 -1.11 4.82 24.24
CA GLU A 539 -1.13 3.87 23.11
C GLU A 539 -2.48 3.84 22.39
N HIS A 540 -3.47 4.58 22.87
CA HIS A 540 -4.76 4.69 22.20
C HIS A 540 -4.68 5.58 20.96
N TRP A 541 -5.03 5.03 19.80
CA TRP A 541 -5.31 5.83 18.63
C TRP A 541 -6.78 6.28 18.65
N GLU A 542 -7.01 7.58 18.49
CA GLU A 542 -8.33 8.21 18.65
C GLU A 542 -9.12 8.29 17.34
N GLY A 543 -8.55 7.85 16.22
CA GLY A 543 -9.26 7.81 14.94
C GLY A 543 -10.40 6.80 14.91
N LYS A 544 -11.26 6.93 13.91
CA LYS A 544 -12.41 6.04 13.70
C LYS A 544 -11.94 4.69 13.13
N ILE A 545 -12.40 3.58 13.71
CA ILE A 545 -12.21 2.24 13.13
C ILE A 545 -13.58 1.66 12.82
N GLU A 546 -13.79 1.33 11.56
CA GLU A 546 -14.96 0.59 11.10
C GLU A 546 -14.59 -0.86 10.80
N LEU A 547 -15.42 -1.80 11.24
CA LEU A 547 -15.21 -3.23 11.04
C LEU A 547 -16.39 -3.79 10.25
N VAL A 548 -16.13 -4.18 9.00
CA VAL A 548 -17.16 -4.63 8.06
C VAL A 548 -16.94 -6.10 7.72
N ARG A 549 -17.97 -6.93 7.77
CA ARG A 549 -17.92 -8.30 7.23
C ARG A 549 -18.43 -8.29 5.82
N THR A 550 -17.64 -8.82 4.88
CA THR A 550 -18.10 -9.01 3.51
C THR A 550 -19.07 -10.19 3.45
N SER A 551 -20.20 -9.99 2.78
CA SER A 551 -21.14 -11.06 2.47
C SER A 551 -20.44 -12.09 1.58
N SER A 552 -20.67 -13.38 1.82
CA SER A 552 -20.20 -14.44 0.92
C SER A 552 -20.72 -14.20 -0.50
N VAL A 553 -19.83 -14.06 -1.47
CA VAL A 553 -20.15 -14.02 -2.91
C VAL A 553 -20.31 -15.43 -3.43
#